data_AF-E6UF41-F1
#
_entry.id   AF-E6UF41-F1
#
_cell.length_a   1.000
_cell.length_b   1.000
_cell.length_c   1.000
_cell.angle_alpha   90.00
_cell.angle_beta   90.00
_cell.angle_gamma   90.00
#
_symmetry.space_group_name_H-M   'P 1'
#
loop_
_entity.id
_entity.type
_entity.pdbx_description
1 polymer ?
#
loop_
_entity_poly.entity_id
_entity_poly.type
_entity_poly.pdbx_seq_one_letter_code
_entity_poly.pdbx_strand_id
1 'polypeptide(L)'
;MKRNGTIAVLAAALILAGCSGTAQNNESKSETETTADTSFAVTTTTTENTEPPAEETTSDEEEVSEEVLYDWTPISQAYLAGDPSGLDEIQTEIYTKASEVIDKIITDGMSDYDKELAIHDYIIQNVEYDIGMLGIFEDHGEHAGDPYGALVDGKCICSGYTTTFNMFMDMLGIPCTSTMAAADGDEPHAWNMVQIDGHWYYTDVTWDDPVPDIKGRPEHHKYFNTSKEVMASRHVWDSSSDPVCDTDKDSYAAHELVTVSSTDDIVNALKAAVEKRSANVYFIPEDPEGWSLEETDAVDTYLTAGVIGGKTLKIAQRDFKNAKGSCFIQWQRMKIGDKIAVSGTILL
;
A
#
# COMPACT_ATOMS: atom_id res chain seq x y z
N MET A 1 -26.06 39.32 15.29
CA MET A 1 -26.11 38.53 14.04
C MET A 1 -24.91 38.97 13.21
N LYS A 2 -23.94 38.17 12.80
CA LYS A 2 -23.75 36.70 12.74
C LYS A 2 -22.39 36.35 13.38
N ARG A 3 -22.28 35.12 13.90
CA ARG A 3 -21.11 34.54 14.58
C ARG A 3 -20.06 34.11 13.54
N ASN A 4 -18.79 34.45 13.80
CA ASN A 4 -17.63 33.83 13.16
C ASN A 4 -17.37 32.49 13.85
N GLY A 5 -17.36 31.39 13.10
CA GLY A 5 -16.96 30.07 13.55
C GLY A 5 -15.54 29.80 13.06
N THR A 6 -14.58 29.84 13.97
CA THR A 6 -13.22 29.36 13.76
C THR A 6 -13.25 27.83 13.83
N ILE A 7 -12.96 27.12 12.74
CA ILE A 7 -12.69 25.68 12.78
C ILE A 7 -11.18 25.53 12.96
N ALA A 8 -10.78 25.19 14.18
CA ALA A 8 -9.44 24.71 14.47
C ALA A 8 -9.35 23.25 14.01
N VAL A 9 -8.42 22.96 13.10
CA VAL A 9 -8.06 21.58 12.75
C VAL A 9 -7.21 21.03 13.90
N LEU A 10 -7.77 20.06 14.63
CA LEU A 10 -7.08 19.32 15.68
C LEU A 10 -6.14 18.31 15.02
N ALA A 11 -4.84 18.53 15.17
CA ALA A 11 -3.82 17.51 14.92
C ALA A 11 -4.05 16.32 15.87
N ALA A 12 -4.37 15.15 15.31
CA ALA A 12 -4.47 13.90 16.06
C ALA A 12 -3.05 13.37 16.32
N ALA A 13 -2.55 13.61 17.53
CA ALA A 13 -1.33 12.96 18.00
C ALA A 13 -1.60 11.46 18.25
N LEU A 14 -0.94 10.57 17.51
CA LEU A 14 -0.88 9.15 17.84
C LEU A 14 -0.14 8.98 19.17
N ILE A 15 -0.87 8.56 20.21
CA ILE A 15 -0.29 8.14 21.48
C ILE A 15 0.10 6.66 21.39
N LEU A 16 1.40 6.40 21.41
CA LEU A 16 1.98 5.09 21.72
C LEU A 16 1.59 4.69 23.15
N ALA A 17 0.58 3.82 23.29
CA ALA A 17 0.22 3.23 24.57
C ALA A 17 1.11 2.00 24.84
N GLY A 18 2.24 2.24 25.52
CA GLY A 18 2.98 1.20 26.23
C GLY A 18 2.26 0.83 27.52
N CYS A 19 1.80 -0.42 27.64
CA CYS A 19 1.28 -0.96 28.88
C CYS A 19 2.42 -1.39 29.81
N SER A 20 2.61 -0.66 30.91
CA SER A 20 3.16 -1.19 32.15
C SER A 20 2.36 -0.60 33.30
N GLY A 21 1.60 -1.46 33.99
CA GLY A 21 0.75 -1.08 35.10
C GLY A 21 1.50 -0.96 36.42
N THR A 22 0.99 -0.11 37.30
CA THR A 22 0.82 -0.39 38.74
C THR A 22 -0.23 0.56 39.32
N ALA A 23 -1.06 0.02 40.20
CA ALA A 23 -2.20 0.65 40.85
C ALA A 23 -1.81 1.67 41.94
N GLN A 24 -2.65 2.67 42.21
CA GLN A 24 -3.46 2.81 43.45
C GLN A 24 -4.15 4.20 43.56
N ASN A 25 -5.45 4.15 43.90
CA ASN A 25 -6.29 5.05 44.72
C ASN A 25 -5.85 6.51 44.97
N ASN A 26 -6.75 7.50 44.79
CA ASN A 26 -7.72 7.91 45.81
C ASN A 26 -8.65 9.07 45.36
N GLU A 27 -9.77 9.17 46.08
CA GLU A 27 -10.95 10.03 45.90
C GLU A 27 -10.77 11.56 46.03
N SER A 28 -11.82 12.29 45.62
CA SER A 28 -12.38 13.56 46.18
C SER A 28 -12.40 14.74 45.20
N LYS A 29 -13.53 15.09 44.55
CA LYS A 29 -14.70 15.91 44.96
C LYS A 29 -14.47 17.43 45.01
N SER A 30 -15.41 18.15 44.35
CA SER A 30 -15.90 19.53 44.63
C SER A 30 -14.93 20.68 44.28
N GLU A 31 -15.32 21.89 43.87
CA GLU A 31 -16.63 22.55 43.67
C GLU A 31 -16.37 23.94 43.04
N THR A 32 -17.32 24.40 42.22
CA THR A 32 -17.83 25.78 42.04
C THR A 32 -16.96 26.99 41.62
N GLU A 33 -17.53 27.65 40.60
CA GLU A 33 -17.48 29.06 40.17
C GLU A 33 -17.54 30.09 41.31
N THR A 34 -16.94 31.28 41.12
CA THR A 34 -17.67 32.57 41.21
C THR A 34 -16.92 33.72 40.52
N THR A 35 -17.74 34.67 40.07
CA THR A 35 -17.58 35.89 39.28
C THR A 35 -17.07 37.14 40.03
N ALA A 36 -16.52 38.12 39.30
CA ALA A 36 -16.82 39.59 39.35
C ALA A 36 -15.76 40.34 38.49
N ASP A 37 -16.12 40.95 37.36
CA ASP A 37 -16.69 42.30 37.18
C ASP A 37 -15.79 43.46 37.66
N THR A 38 -15.35 44.30 36.72
CA THR A 38 -15.26 45.76 36.89
C THR A 38 -15.14 46.45 35.52
N SER A 39 -15.99 47.45 35.33
CA SER A 39 -16.05 48.40 34.22
C SER A 39 -14.97 49.49 34.34
N PHE A 40 -14.67 50.22 33.25
CA PHE A 40 -14.81 51.69 33.19
C PHE A 40 -14.47 52.29 31.80
N ALA A 41 -15.40 53.14 31.36
CA ALA A 41 -15.33 54.36 30.54
C ALA A 41 -14.51 54.48 29.23
N VAL A 42 -15.27 54.92 28.21
CA VAL A 42 -14.91 55.45 26.89
C VAL A 42 -14.24 56.82 26.97
N THR A 43 -13.26 57.09 26.10
CA THR A 43 -13.04 58.44 25.53
C THR A 43 -12.53 58.30 24.09
N THR A 44 -13.24 58.96 23.18
CA THR A 44 -12.96 59.10 21.75
C THR A 44 -11.89 60.15 21.49
N THR A 45 -10.94 59.84 20.62
CA THR A 45 -10.12 60.85 19.94
C THR A 45 -9.98 60.49 18.46
N THR A 46 -10.42 61.41 17.62
CA THR A 46 -10.33 61.44 16.17
C THR A 46 -8.87 61.69 15.75
N THR A 47 -8.36 60.96 14.76
CA THR A 47 -7.17 61.38 13.99
C THR A 47 -7.35 61.04 12.52
N GLU A 48 -6.84 61.98 11.72
CA GLU A 48 -6.92 62.13 10.28
C GLU A 48 -6.34 60.99 9.44
N ASN A 49 -6.85 60.98 8.20
CA ASN A 49 -6.37 60.26 7.03
C ASN A 49 -4.85 60.27 6.86
N THR A 50 -4.30 59.10 6.57
CA THR A 50 -3.22 58.98 5.59
C THR A 50 -3.39 57.64 4.88
N GLU A 51 -3.65 57.69 3.58
CA GLU A 51 -3.71 56.55 2.67
C GLU A 51 -2.29 56.08 2.33
N PRO A 52 -2.04 54.76 2.29
CA PRO A 52 -1.10 54.23 1.31
C PRO A 52 -1.67 52.94 0.65
N PRO A 53 -1.00 52.44 -0.40
CA PRO A 53 -1.48 52.40 -1.78
C PRO A 53 -2.26 51.12 -2.12
N ALA A 54 -2.91 51.14 -3.29
CA ALA A 54 -3.55 49.98 -3.89
C ALA A 54 -2.59 48.78 -4.00
N GLU A 55 -2.91 47.70 -3.30
CA GLU A 55 -2.37 46.37 -3.60
C GLU A 55 -3.17 45.81 -4.78
N GLU A 56 -2.49 45.67 -5.92
CA GLU A 56 -2.92 44.77 -6.97
C GLU A 56 -2.89 43.36 -6.39
N THR A 57 -4.07 42.81 -6.10
CA THR A 57 -4.22 41.39 -5.83
C THR A 57 -4.13 40.65 -7.16
N THR A 58 -2.92 40.25 -7.55
CA THR A 58 -2.75 39.13 -8.48
C THR A 58 -3.09 37.87 -7.69
N SER A 59 -4.32 37.39 -7.83
CA SER A 59 -4.66 36.01 -7.48
C SER A 59 -3.95 35.12 -8.49
N ASP A 60 -2.74 34.68 -8.15
CA ASP A 60 -2.12 33.54 -8.78
C ASP A 60 -2.95 32.33 -8.35
N GLU A 61 -3.92 31.97 -9.18
CA GLU A 61 -4.52 30.64 -9.16
C GLU A 61 -3.38 29.67 -9.48
N GLU A 62 -2.86 28.99 -8.47
CA GLU A 62 -1.95 27.86 -8.65
C GLU A 62 -2.66 26.86 -9.57
N GLU A 63 -2.21 26.77 -10.82
CA GLU A 63 -2.60 25.68 -11.70
C GLU A 63 -2.13 24.39 -11.05
N VAL A 64 -3.08 23.61 -10.54
CA VAL A 64 -2.84 22.22 -10.14
C VAL A 64 -2.40 21.50 -11.40
N SER A 65 -1.11 21.29 -11.57
CA SER A 65 -0.59 20.45 -12.64
C SER A 65 -1.13 19.05 -12.40
N GLU A 66 -1.97 18.54 -13.30
CA GLU A 66 -2.30 17.13 -13.33
C GLU A 66 -0.97 16.36 -13.39
N GLU A 67 -0.67 15.59 -12.35
CA GLU A 67 0.53 14.75 -12.33
C GLU A 67 0.38 13.74 -13.47
N VAL A 68 1.21 13.84 -14.51
CA VAL A 68 1.14 12.91 -15.64
C VAL A 68 2.16 11.81 -15.40
N LEU A 69 1.71 10.56 -15.47
CA LEU A 69 2.62 9.41 -15.37
C LEU A 69 3.72 9.51 -16.45
N TYR A 70 4.96 9.19 -16.05
CA TYR A 70 6.11 9.17 -16.95
C TYR A 70 5.85 8.32 -18.21
N ASP A 71 6.28 8.77 -19.39
CA ASP A 71 6.18 8.00 -20.63
C ASP A 71 7.39 7.07 -20.80
N TRP A 72 7.24 5.81 -20.41
CA TRP A 72 8.26 4.77 -20.54
C TRP A 72 8.33 4.12 -21.93
N THR A 73 7.43 4.48 -22.86
CA THR A 73 7.30 3.84 -24.18
C THR A 73 8.63 3.80 -24.96
N PRO A 74 9.44 4.88 -25.02
CA PRO A 74 10.71 4.83 -25.74
C PRO A 74 11.64 3.72 -25.23
N ILE A 75 11.68 3.50 -23.91
CA ILE A 75 12.55 2.52 -23.26
C ILE A 75 12.10 1.10 -23.57
N SER A 76 10.80 0.80 -23.39
CA SER A 76 10.28 -0.54 -23.64
C SER A 76 10.38 -0.92 -25.11
N GLN A 77 10.10 0.01 -26.03
CA GLN A 77 10.26 -0.23 -27.47
C GLN A 77 11.72 -0.42 -27.89
N ALA A 78 12.65 0.34 -27.31
CA ALA A 78 14.08 0.13 -27.54
C ALA A 78 14.53 -1.27 -27.10
N TYR A 79 14.01 -1.77 -25.97
CA TYR A 79 14.32 -3.10 -25.45
C TYR A 79 13.80 -4.20 -26.38
N LEU A 80 12.53 -4.11 -26.78
CA LEU A 80 11.92 -5.06 -27.72
C LEU A 80 12.61 -5.05 -29.10
N ALA A 81 13.11 -3.89 -29.54
CA ALA A 81 13.85 -3.75 -30.79
C ALA A 81 15.33 -4.19 -30.68
N GLY A 82 15.87 -4.27 -29.46
CA GLY A 82 17.30 -4.46 -29.21
C GLY A 82 18.16 -3.28 -29.68
N ASP A 83 17.61 -2.07 -29.68
CA ASP A 83 18.26 -0.86 -30.20
C ASP A 83 18.01 0.36 -29.28
N PRO A 84 18.90 0.63 -28.31
CA PRO A 84 18.80 1.81 -27.43
C PRO A 84 19.36 3.10 -28.03
N SER A 85 19.79 3.12 -29.31
CA SER A 85 20.49 4.28 -29.88
C SER A 85 19.65 5.56 -29.99
N GLY A 86 18.33 5.44 -29.87
CA GLY A 86 17.39 6.56 -29.89
C GLY A 86 17.04 7.14 -28.51
N LEU A 87 17.55 6.56 -27.42
CA LEU A 87 17.27 6.99 -26.06
C LEU A 87 18.12 8.20 -25.66
N ASP A 88 17.57 9.08 -24.83
CA ASP A 88 18.36 10.11 -24.15
C ASP A 88 19.20 9.55 -22.99
N GLU A 89 19.94 10.40 -22.29
CA GLU A 89 20.86 9.99 -21.21
C GLU A 89 20.11 9.30 -20.06
N ILE A 90 19.04 9.89 -19.54
CA ILE A 90 18.24 9.34 -18.44
C ILE A 90 17.56 8.04 -18.86
N GLN A 91 16.95 8.01 -20.04
CA GLN A 91 16.35 6.82 -20.61
C GLN A 91 17.36 5.69 -20.81
N THR A 92 18.59 6.01 -21.19
CA THR A 92 19.68 5.02 -21.37
C THR A 92 20.07 4.39 -20.03
N GLU A 93 20.11 5.17 -18.94
CA GLU A 93 20.40 4.65 -17.60
C GLU A 93 19.29 3.73 -17.10
N ILE A 94 18.02 4.17 -17.24
CA ILE A 94 16.85 3.35 -16.92
C ILE A 94 16.88 2.04 -17.73
N TYR A 95 17.04 2.13 -19.05
CA TYR A 95 17.13 0.98 -19.95
C TYR A 95 18.20 -0.01 -19.50
N THR A 96 19.39 0.50 -19.18
CA THR A 96 20.53 -0.33 -18.78
C THR A 96 20.21 -1.06 -17.49
N LYS A 97 19.68 -0.36 -16.48
CA LYS A 97 19.29 -0.98 -15.21
C LYS A 97 18.17 -2.00 -15.38
N ALA A 98 17.12 -1.66 -16.12
CA ALA A 98 16.01 -2.57 -16.38
C ALA A 98 16.48 -3.84 -17.11
N SER A 99 17.35 -3.70 -18.12
CA SER A 99 17.94 -4.85 -18.84
C SER A 99 18.77 -5.74 -17.92
N GLU A 100 19.61 -5.15 -17.06
CA GLU A 100 20.40 -5.89 -16.05
C GLU A 100 19.52 -6.68 -15.08
N VAL A 101 18.37 -6.12 -14.68
CA VAL A 101 17.41 -6.77 -13.81
C VAL A 101 16.74 -7.95 -14.52
N ILE A 102 16.22 -7.74 -15.73
CA ILE A 102 15.59 -8.80 -16.51
C ILE A 102 16.58 -9.96 -16.73
N ASP A 103 17.81 -9.69 -17.17
CA ASP A 103 18.85 -10.70 -17.40
C ASP A 103 19.19 -11.50 -16.13
N LYS A 104 19.01 -10.90 -14.96
CA LYS A 104 19.34 -11.51 -13.67
C LYS A 104 18.21 -12.39 -13.13
N ILE A 105 16.96 -11.97 -13.27
CA ILE A 105 15.84 -12.60 -12.56
C ILE A 105 14.86 -13.33 -13.48
N ILE A 106 14.88 -13.04 -14.78
CA ILE A 106 14.02 -13.67 -15.77
C ILE A 106 14.81 -14.72 -16.53
N THR A 107 14.24 -15.91 -16.66
CA THR A 107 14.86 -17.05 -17.35
C THR A 107 13.94 -17.63 -18.39
N ASP A 108 14.53 -18.29 -19.39
CA ASP A 108 13.79 -18.97 -20.44
C ASP A 108 12.79 -19.99 -19.84
N GLY A 109 11.53 -19.88 -20.27
CA GLY A 109 10.46 -20.81 -19.88
C GLY A 109 9.64 -20.38 -18.66
N MET A 110 9.94 -19.25 -18.03
CA MET A 110 9.04 -18.65 -17.03
C MET A 110 7.69 -18.30 -17.67
N SER A 111 6.60 -18.59 -16.96
CA SER A 111 5.27 -18.12 -17.34
C SER A 111 5.18 -16.60 -17.16
N ASP A 112 4.17 -15.96 -17.75
CA ASP A 112 3.98 -14.52 -17.57
C ASP A 112 3.67 -14.17 -16.10
N TYR A 113 2.93 -15.04 -15.39
CA TYR A 113 2.76 -14.95 -13.94
C TYR A 113 4.11 -14.97 -13.20
N ASP A 114 4.98 -15.93 -13.50
CA ASP A 114 6.27 -16.05 -12.81
C ASP A 114 7.16 -14.83 -13.07
N LYS A 115 7.10 -14.26 -14.28
CA LYS A 115 7.84 -13.04 -14.63
C LYS A 115 7.29 -11.83 -13.90
N GLU A 116 5.98 -11.66 -13.87
CA GLU A 116 5.30 -10.59 -13.13
C GLU A 116 5.68 -10.64 -11.65
N LEU A 117 5.55 -11.80 -11.02
CA LEU A 117 5.89 -12.01 -9.61
C LEU A 117 7.38 -11.72 -9.34
N ALA A 118 8.29 -12.16 -10.21
CA ALA A 118 9.71 -11.89 -10.06
C ALA A 118 10.04 -10.39 -10.11
N ILE A 119 9.39 -9.64 -11.01
CA ILE A 119 9.56 -8.19 -11.13
C ILE A 119 8.94 -7.46 -9.93
N HIS A 120 7.73 -7.82 -9.55
CA HIS A 120 7.05 -7.30 -8.36
C HIS A 120 7.94 -7.44 -7.11
N ASP A 121 8.41 -8.65 -6.84
CA ASP A 121 9.25 -8.94 -5.68
C ASP A 121 10.61 -8.26 -5.78
N TYR A 122 11.16 -8.09 -6.99
CA TYR A 122 12.38 -7.31 -7.19
C TYR A 122 12.19 -5.86 -6.77
N ILE A 123 11.10 -5.22 -7.19
CA ILE A 123 10.83 -3.80 -6.88
C ILE A 123 10.71 -3.62 -5.36
N ILE A 124 9.87 -4.40 -4.68
CA ILE A 124 9.67 -4.33 -3.22
C ILE A 124 10.99 -4.50 -2.42
N GLN A 125 11.93 -5.27 -2.98
CA GLN A 125 13.20 -5.56 -2.32
C GLN A 125 14.30 -4.53 -2.56
N ASN A 126 14.19 -3.71 -3.60
CA ASN A 126 15.28 -2.83 -4.06
C ASN A 126 14.89 -1.35 -4.12
N VAL A 127 13.61 -1.03 -3.89
CA VAL A 127 13.09 0.33 -3.90
C VAL A 127 12.56 0.67 -2.51
N GLU A 128 12.89 1.87 -2.04
CA GLU A 128 12.34 2.45 -0.81
C GLU A 128 11.21 3.43 -1.13
N TYR A 129 10.15 3.43 -0.33
CA TYR A 129 9.06 4.38 -0.54
C TYR A 129 9.45 5.78 -0.07
N ASP A 130 9.29 6.79 -0.93
CA ASP A 130 9.55 8.17 -0.55
C ASP A 130 8.43 8.77 0.32
N ILE A 131 8.56 8.56 1.62
CA ILE A 131 7.69 9.15 2.64
C ILE A 131 7.74 10.69 2.71
N GLY A 132 8.61 11.36 1.94
CA GLY A 132 8.68 12.82 1.86
C GLY A 132 7.36 13.47 1.44
N MET A 133 6.55 12.78 0.63
CA MET A 133 5.18 13.18 0.27
C MET A 133 4.19 13.18 1.45
N LEU A 134 4.47 12.42 2.51
CA LEU A 134 3.62 12.39 3.72
C LEU A 134 4.01 13.49 4.72
N GLY A 135 5.00 14.32 4.38
CA GLY A 135 5.51 15.42 5.20
C GLY A 135 4.74 16.72 5.02
N ILE A 136 4.86 17.64 5.99
CA ILE A 136 4.27 19.00 5.93
C ILE A 136 4.92 19.84 4.80
N PHE A 137 6.10 19.44 4.35
CA PHE A 137 6.80 20.01 3.21
C PHE A 137 7.00 18.86 2.23
N GLU A 138 6.26 18.87 1.12
CA GLU A 138 6.46 17.94 0.01
C GLU A 138 7.88 18.16 -0.54
N ASP A 139 8.79 17.28 -0.12
CA ASP A 139 10.19 17.29 -0.55
C ASP A 139 10.54 15.85 -0.94
N HIS A 140 10.42 15.56 -2.23
CA HIS A 140 10.78 14.29 -2.83
C HIS A 140 11.87 14.51 -3.89
N GLY A 141 12.62 13.45 -4.20
CA GLY A 141 13.67 13.51 -5.22
C GLY A 141 13.12 13.93 -6.59
N GLU A 142 13.95 14.56 -7.41
CA GLU A 142 13.60 15.03 -8.78
C GLU A 142 12.94 13.94 -9.64
N HIS A 143 13.34 12.68 -9.43
CA HIS A 143 12.87 11.50 -10.17
C HIS A 143 11.90 10.61 -9.38
N ALA A 144 11.34 11.09 -8.27
CA ALA A 144 10.51 10.25 -7.41
C ALA A 144 9.24 9.72 -8.11
N GLY A 145 8.77 10.35 -9.18
CA GLY A 145 7.60 9.93 -9.95
C GLY A 145 7.87 9.04 -11.16
N ASP A 146 9.12 8.62 -11.39
CA ASP A 146 9.53 7.94 -12.63
C ASP A 146 10.44 6.71 -12.40
N PRO A 147 10.72 5.92 -13.46
CA PRO A 147 11.56 4.72 -13.32
C PRO A 147 13.03 4.97 -12.98
N TYR A 148 13.54 6.19 -13.15
CA TYR A 148 14.90 6.53 -12.70
C TYR A 148 14.94 6.54 -11.18
N GLY A 149 13.95 7.14 -10.52
CA GLY A 149 13.83 7.13 -9.06
C GLY A 149 13.81 5.70 -8.51
N ALA A 150 13.03 4.82 -9.12
CA ALA A 150 12.94 3.43 -8.71
C ALA A 150 14.24 2.63 -8.96
N LEU A 151 14.80 2.67 -10.17
CA LEU A 151 15.87 1.76 -10.59
C LEU A 151 17.29 2.28 -10.37
N VAL A 152 17.47 3.61 -10.34
CA VAL A 152 18.78 4.25 -10.22
C VAL A 152 18.96 4.84 -8.82
N ASP A 153 18.00 5.66 -8.38
CA ASP A 153 18.08 6.26 -7.03
C ASP A 153 17.69 5.25 -5.94
N GLY A 154 16.91 4.22 -6.29
CA GLY A 154 16.42 3.20 -5.36
C GLY A 154 15.32 3.70 -4.43
N LYS A 155 14.65 4.81 -4.78
CA LYS A 155 13.64 5.45 -3.95
C LYS A 155 12.65 6.25 -4.80
N CYS A 156 11.35 6.00 -4.63
CA CYS A 156 10.31 6.68 -5.42
C CYS A 156 8.94 6.69 -4.71
N ILE A 157 7.96 7.40 -5.27
CA ILE A 157 6.56 7.43 -4.84
C ILE A 157 5.68 6.53 -5.74
N CYS A 158 4.37 6.47 -5.48
CA CYS A 158 3.45 5.56 -6.16
C CYS A 158 3.51 5.62 -7.70
N SER A 159 3.67 6.80 -8.29
CA SER A 159 3.83 6.97 -9.75
C SER A 159 5.14 6.35 -10.27
N GLY A 160 6.24 6.45 -9.51
CA GLY A 160 7.51 5.79 -9.83
C GLY A 160 7.43 4.27 -9.79
N TYR A 161 6.80 3.68 -8.77
CA TYR A 161 6.55 2.23 -8.71
C TYR A 161 5.68 1.77 -9.88
N THR A 162 4.57 2.46 -10.13
CA THR A 162 3.57 2.11 -11.15
C THR A 162 4.13 2.16 -12.56
N THR A 163 4.89 3.22 -12.88
CA THR A 163 5.52 3.39 -14.19
C THR A 163 6.67 2.41 -14.40
N THR A 164 7.46 2.13 -13.36
CA THR A 164 8.54 1.12 -13.41
C THR A 164 8.00 -0.27 -13.66
N PHE A 165 6.96 -0.67 -12.92
CA PHE A 165 6.35 -1.98 -13.07
C PHE A 165 5.72 -2.14 -14.46
N ASN A 166 4.97 -1.15 -14.95
CA ASN A 166 4.40 -1.20 -16.30
C ASN A 166 5.49 -1.27 -17.38
N MET A 167 6.56 -0.48 -17.24
CA MET A 167 7.71 -0.53 -18.16
C MET A 167 8.30 -1.94 -18.25
N PHE A 168 8.49 -2.63 -17.13
CA PHE A 168 8.95 -4.02 -17.15
C PHE A 168 7.97 -4.96 -17.84
N MET A 169 6.66 -4.81 -17.60
CA MET A 169 5.64 -5.63 -18.25
C MET A 169 5.68 -5.43 -19.77
N ASP A 170 5.77 -4.19 -20.24
CA ASP A 170 5.92 -3.88 -21.67
C ASP A 170 7.21 -4.46 -22.26
N MET A 171 8.34 -4.36 -21.55
CA MET A 171 9.62 -4.95 -21.96
C MET A 171 9.54 -6.48 -22.08
N LEU A 172 8.71 -7.13 -21.25
CA LEU A 172 8.50 -8.58 -21.23
C LEU A 172 7.35 -9.03 -22.15
N GLY A 173 6.67 -8.08 -22.82
CA GLY A 173 5.55 -8.35 -23.71
C GLY A 173 4.25 -8.76 -23.00
N ILE A 174 4.11 -8.41 -21.71
CA ILE A 174 2.95 -8.70 -20.87
C ILE A 174 2.04 -7.46 -20.89
N PRO A 175 0.77 -7.56 -21.35
CA PRO A 175 -0.11 -6.40 -21.39
C PRO A 175 -0.37 -5.83 -20.00
N CYS A 176 -0.12 -4.53 -19.83
CA CYS A 176 -0.29 -3.82 -18.58
C CYS A 176 -0.82 -2.40 -18.83
N THR A 177 -1.67 -1.90 -17.92
CA THR A 177 -2.20 -0.54 -17.97
C THR A 177 -2.06 0.12 -16.61
N SER A 178 -1.84 1.43 -16.57
CA SER A 178 -1.73 2.19 -15.33
C SER A 178 -2.94 3.08 -15.12
N THR A 179 -3.37 3.20 -13.86
CA THR A 179 -4.41 4.13 -13.42
C THR A 179 -3.79 5.06 -12.38
N MET A 180 -4.10 6.34 -12.47
CA MET A 180 -3.82 7.31 -11.42
C MET A 180 -5.14 7.98 -11.02
N ALA A 181 -5.46 7.92 -9.73
CA ALA A 181 -6.69 8.48 -9.18
C ALA A 181 -6.50 8.72 -7.66
N ALA A 182 -7.54 8.49 -6.87
CA ALA A 182 -7.54 8.75 -5.43
C ALA A 182 -7.50 7.46 -4.60
N ALA A 183 -6.91 7.54 -3.42
CA ALA A 183 -6.95 6.51 -2.39
C ALA A 183 -7.01 7.13 -0.98
N ASP A 184 -7.39 6.34 0.03
CA ASP A 184 -7.31 6.69 1.46
C ASP A 184 -7.71 8.13 1.85
N GLY A 185 -8.87 8.60 1.39
CA GLY A 185 -9.35 9.94 1.73
C GLY A 185 -8.88 11.02 0.76
N ASP A 186 -8.90 10.69 -0.53
CA ASP A 186 -8.63 11.58 -1.67
C ASP A 186 -7.14 11.90 -1.94
N GLU A 187 -6.22 11.12 -1.37
CA GLU A 187 -4.79 11.21 -1.66
C GLU A 187 -4.49 10.68 -3.08
N PRO A 188 -3.70 11.38 -3.90
CA PRO A 188 -3.28 10.88 -5.21
C PRO A 188 -2.54 9.54 -5.09
N HIS A 189 -2.94 8.57 -5.91
CA HIS A 189 -2.31 7.26 -5.95
C HIS A 189 -2.35 6.65 -7.34
N ALA A 190 -1.38 5.79 -7.63
CA ALA A 190 -1.25 5.11 -8.91
C ALA A 190 -1.03 3.61 -8.73
N TRP A 191 -1.60 2.82 -9.63
CA TRP A 191 -1.49 1.36 -9.64
C TRP A 191 -1.67 0.81 -11.06
N ASN A 192 -1.56 -0.51 -11.21
CA ASN A 192 -1.62 -1.19 -12.49
C ASN A 192 -2.80 -2.15 -12.61
N MET A 193 -3.08 -2.54 -13.86
CA MET A 193 -3.75 -3.79 -14.19
C MET A 193 -2.88 -4.59 -15.15
N VAL A 194 -2.76 -5.90 -14.93
CA VAL A 194 -1.93 -6.82 -15.74
C VAL A 194 -2.81 -7.90 -16.34
N GLN A 195 -2.51 -8.30 -17.57
CA GLN A 195 -3.18 -9.42 -18.23
C GLN A 195 -2.33 -10.70 -18.15
N ILE A 196 -2.80 -11.69 -17.42
CA ILE A 196 -2.21 -13.04 -17.34
C ILE A 196 -3.18 -14.05 -17.94
N ASP A 197 -2.70 -14.86 -18.88
CA ASP A 197 -3.49 -15.90 -19.58
C ASP A 197 -4.85 -15.40 -20.13
N GLY A 198 -4.90 -14.13 -20.55
CA GLY A 198 -6.08 -13.48 -21.11
C GLY A 198 -7.04 -12.85 -20.10
N HIS A 199 -6.81 -13.02 -18.80
CA HIS A 199 -7.59 -12.41 -17.73
C HIS A 199 -6.86 -11.19 -17.15
N TRP A 200 -7.62 -10.15 -16.79
CA TRP A 200 -7.06 -8.93 -16.21
C TRP A 200 -7.20 -8.91 -14.70
N TYR A 201 -6.16 -8.43 -14.04
CA TYR A 201 -6.08 -8.34 -12.59
C TYR A 201 -5.56 -6.97 -12.18
N TYR A 202 -5.94 -6.49 -11.00
CA TYR A 202 -5.34 -5.28 -10.44
C TYR A 202 -4.05 -5.65 -9.71
N THR A 203 -3.02 -4.81 -9.86
CA THR A 203 -1.73 -4.95 -9.17
C THR A 203 -1.29 -3.61 -8.62
N ASP A 204 -1.00 -3.53 -7.32
CA ASP A 204 -0.47 -2.33 -6.65
C ASP A 204 0.82 -2.69 -5.91
N VAL A 205 1.95 -2.45 -6.57
CA VAL A 205 3.28 -2.75 -6.04
C VAL A 205 3.64 -1.85 -4.86
N THR A 206 3.13 -0.61 -4.86
CA THR A 206 3.42 0.35 -3.79
C THR A 206 2.78 -0.07 -2.48
N TRP A 207 1.53 -0.51 -2.51
CA TRP A 207 0.84 -0.94 -1.29
C TRP A 207 1.18 -2.35 -0.83
N ASP A 208 1.78 -3.15 -1.69
CA ASP A 208 2.46 -4.40 -1.31
C ASP A 208 3.89 -4.15 -0.79
N ASP A 209 4.42 -2.93 -0.84
CA ASP A 209 5.69 -2.57 -0.22
C ASP A 209 5.54 -2.18 1.28
N PRO A 210 6.03 -2.98 2.24
CA PRO A 210 5.76 -2.74 3.66
C PRO A 210 6.63 -1.61 4.25
N VAL A 211 6.04 -0.51 4.68
CA VAL A 211 6.76 0.58 5.38
C VAL A 211 6.84 0.37 6.91
N PRO A 212 7.94 0.76 7.60
CA PRO A 212 9.14 1.41 7.06
C PRO A 212 10.13 0.44 6.39
N ASP A 213 10.95 0.97 5.49
CA ASP A 213 12.00 0.24 4.80
C ASP A 213 13.06 -0.32 5.73
N ILE A 214 12.99 -1.64 5.96
CA ILE A 214 13.96 -2.40 6.74
C ILE A 214 14.49 -3.59 5.94
N LYS A 215 15.81 -3.76 5.97
CA LYS A 215 16.48 -4.84 5.24
C LYS A 215 15.98 -6.21 5.69
N GLY A 216 15.52 -7.01 4.74
CA GLY A 216 15.07 -8.39 4.98
C GLY A 216 13.64 -8.48 5.53
N ARG A 217 12.82 -7.44 5.37
CA ARG A 217 11.36 -7.53 5.56
C ARG A 217 10.76 -8.58 4.62
N PRO A 218 9.68 -9.25 5.03
CA PRO A 218 8.95 -10.13 4.14
C PRO A 218 8.18 -9.32 3.08
N GLU A 219 8.06 -9.85 1.87
CA GLU A 219 7.25 -9.26 0.80
C GLU A 219 5.75 -9.49 1.08
N HIS A 220 4.91 -8.48 0.81
CA HIS A 220 3.45 -8.65 0.81
C HIS A 220 2.95 -8.91 -0.61
N HIS A 221 1.82 -9.59 -0.72
CA HIS A 221 1.20 -9.94 -1.99
C HIS A 221 -0.33 -9.80 -1.94
N LYS A 222 -0.82 -8.84 -1.14
CA LYS A 222 -2.26 -8.62 -0.96
C LYS A 222 -2.88 -8.00 -2.20
N TYR A 223 -2.15 -7.12 -2.87
CA TYR A 223 -2.59 -6.40 -4.06
C TYR A 223 -2.05 -7.01 -5.36
N PHE A 224 -1.16 -7.99 -5.31
CA PHE A 224 -0.71 -8.77 -6.48
C PHE A 224 -1.86 -9.56 -7.13
N ASN A 225 -2.20 -9.21 -8.38
CA ASN A 225 -3.25 -9.83 -9.18
C ASN A 225 -4.60 -9.97 -8.45
N THR A 226 -4.99 -8.91 -7.76
CA THR A 226 -6.17 -8.88 -6.90
C THR A 226 -7.45 -8.46 -7.63
N SER A 227 -8.57 -8.57 -6.93
CA SER A 227 -9.89 -8.23 -7.46
C SER A 227 -10.22 -6.75 -7.31
N LYS A 228 -11.19 -6.28 -8.10
CA LYS A 228 -11.78 -4.95 -7.96
C LYS A 228 -12.32 -4.68 -6.55
N GLU A 229 -12.90 -5.68 -5.89
CA GLU A 229 -13.45 -5.54 -4.54
C GLU A 229 -12.35 -5.21 -3.52
N VAL A 230 -11.17 -5.84 -3.68
CA VAL A 230 -10.01 -5.56 -2.84
C VAL A 230 -9.47 -4.15 -3.11
N MET A 231 -9.36 -3.75 -4.38
CA MET A 231 -8.91 -2.40 -4.72
C MET A 231 -9.88 -1.32 -4.20
N ALA A 232 -11.18 -1.51 -4.41
CA ALA A 232 -12.23 -0.54 -4.05
C ALA A 232 -12.47 -0.40 -2.54
N SER A 233 -11.79 -1.17 -1.68
CA SER A 233 -11.87 -0.96 -0.24
C SER A 233 -11.19 0.34 0.20
N ARG A 234 -10.18 0.77 -0.55
CA ARG A 234 -9.33 1.92 -0.21
C ARG A 234 -8.98 2.81 -1.41
N HIS A 235 -9.19 2.35 -2.64
CA HIS A 235 -9.05 3.14 -3.87
C HIS A 235 -10.39 3.67 -4.36
N VAL A 236 -10.37 4.85 -4.96
CA VAL A 236 -11.52 5.54 -5.55
C VAL A 236 -11.17 5.98 -6.97
N TRP A 237 -11.82 5.36 -7.97
CA TRP A 237 -11.63 5.69 -9.38
C TRP A 237 -12.86 5.36 -10.22
N ASP A 238 -12.92 5.93 -11.43
CA ASP A 238 -13.86 5.49 -12.45
C ASP A 238 -13.30 4.24 -13.16
N SER A 239 -13.88 3.09 -12.85
CA SER A 239 -13.52 1.79 -13.41
C SER A 239 -14.34 1.42 -14.65
N SER A 240 -15.12 2.35 -15.20
CA SER A 240 -16.02 2.05 -16.32
C SER A 240 -15.29 1.73 -17.62
N SER A 241 -14.04 2.21 -17.77
CA SER A 241 -13.16 1.93 -18.90
C SER A 241 -12.18 0.78 -18.66
N ASP A 242 -12.09 0.27 -17.43
CA ASP A 242 -11.15 -0.79 -17.09
C ASP A 242 -11.45 -2.07 -17.88
N PRO A 243 -10.42 -2.83 -18.29
CA PRO A 243 -10.60 -4.22 -18.66
C PRO A 243 -11.34 -5.01 -17.57
N VAL A 244 -12.09 -6.04 -17.98
CA VAL A 244 -12.87 -6.84 -17.04
C VAL A 244 -11.96 -7.73 -16.19
N CYS A 245 -11.98 -7.51 -14.88
CA CYS A 245 -11.41 -8.41 -13.87
C CYS A 245 -12.53 -9.33 -13.33
N ASP A 246 -12.58 -10.58 -13.81
CA ASP A 246 -13.66 -11.53 -13.52
C ASP A 246 -13.20 -12.81 -12.81
N THR A 247 -11.92 -12.91 -12.45
CA THR A 247 -11.33 -14.07 -11.80
C THR A 247 -10.18 -13.67 -10.87
N ASP A 248 -9.81 -14.58 -9.97
CA ASP A 248 -8.75 -14.44 -8.98
C ASP A 248 -7.72 -15.59 -9.08
N LYS A 249 -7.77 -16.37 -10.17
CA LYS A 249 -6.94 -17.58 -10.35
C LYS A 249 -5.45 -17.30 -10.31
N ASP A 250 -5.04 -16.14 -10.83
CA ASP A 250 -3.64 -15.71 -10.82
C ASP A 250 -3.34 -14.69 -9.71
N SER A 251 -4.22 -14.57 -8.71
CA SER A 251 -3.83 -13.92 -7.45
C SER A 251 -2.78 -14.74 -6.73
N TYR A 252 -1.88 -14.09 -5.99
CA TYR A 252 -0.89 -14.79 -5.17
C TYR A 252 -1.55 -15.77 -4.19
N ALA A 253 -2.69 -15.36 -3.62
CA ALA A 253 -3.49 -16.17 -2.72
C ALA A 253 -3.97 -17.48 -3.35
N ALA A 254 -4.34 -17.48 -4.63
CA ALA A 254 -4.79 -18.67 -5.34
C ALA A 254 -3.65 -19.66 -5.64
N HIS A 255 -2.48 -19.15 -6.04
CA HIS A 255 -1.29 -19.97 -6.29
C HIS A 255 -0.70 -20.59 -5.01
N GLU A 256 -0.84 -19.89 -3.87
CA GLU A 256 -0.29 -20.30 -2.58
C GLU A 256 -1.28 -21.04 -1.68
N LEU A 257 -2.49 -21.29 -2.16
CA LEU A 257 -3.53 -21.92 -1.37
C LEU A 257 -3.22 -23.40 -1.11
N VAL A 258 -2.98 -23.75 0.15
CA VAL A 258 -2.74 -25.15 0.56
C VAL A 258 -3.93 -25.74 1.31
N THR A 259 -4.08 -27.07 1.27
CA THR A 259 -5.02 -27.78 2.13
C THR A 259 -4.29 -28.28 3.38
N VAL A 260 -4.86 -28.07 4.56
CA VAL A 260 -4.27 -28.48 5.84
C VAL A 260 -5.17 -29.47 6.58
N SER A 261 -4.57 -30.50 7.16
CA SER A 261 -5.28 -31.54 7.93
C SER A 261 -4.99 -31.46 9.43
N SER A 262 -3.97 -30.70 9.81
CA SER A 262 -3.45 -30.69 11.17
C SER A 262 -2.88 -29.32 11.57
N THR A 263 -2.67 -29.15 12.88
CA THR A 263 -1.91 -28.02 13.44
C THR A 263 -0.52 -27.91 12.82
N ASP A 264 0.16 -29.05 12.62
CA ASP A 264 1.53 -29.07 12.11
C ASP A 264 1.59 -28.61 10.65
N ASP A 265 0.57 -28.93 9.84
CA ASP A 265 0.47 -28.44 8.46
C ASP A 265 0.38 -26.91 8.43
N ILE A 266 -0.42 -26.31 9.33
CA ILE A 266 -0.54 -24.84 9.44
C ILE A 266 0.80 -24.22 9.87
N VAL A 267 1.49 -24.83 10.84
CA VAL A 267 2.82 -24.37 11.28
C VAL A 267 3.84 -24.47 10.14
N ASN A 268 3.78 -25.53 9.33
CA ASN A 268 4.66 -25.71 8.18
C ASN A 268 4.35 -24.70 7.08
N ALA A 269 3.08 -24.40 6.81
CA ALA A 269 2.69 -23.35 5.87
C ALA A 269 3.21 -21.97 6.30
N LEU A 270 3.10 -21.65 7.58
CA LEU A 270 3.67 -20.41 8.16
C LEU A 270 5.20 -20.34 8.04
N LYS A 271 5.90 -21.46 8.27
CA LYS A 271 7.36 -21.52 8.09
C LYS A 271 7.76 -21.38 6.63
N ALA A 272 7.05 -22.06 5.72
CA ALA A 272 7.28 -21.97 4.29
C ALA A 272 7.13 -20.53 3.80
N ALA A 273 6.09 -19.81 4.26
CA ALA A 273 5.92 -18.38 3.97
C ALA A 273 7.15 -17.55 4.36
N VAL A 274 7.66 -17.74 5.59
CA VAL A 274 8.87 -17.05 6.05
C VAL A 274 10.12 -17.46 5.25
N GLU A 275 10.27 -18.73 4.89
CA GLU A 275 11.41 -19.23 4.12
C GLU A 275 11.46 -18.65 2.70
N LYS A 276 10.30 -18.48 2.06
CA LYS A 276 10.16 -17.78 0.78
C LYS A 276 10.08 -16.26 0.91
N ARG A 277 10.25 -15.74 2.13
CA ARG A 277 10.16 -14.32 2.49
C ARG A 277 8.77 -13.67 2.28
N SER A 278 7.70 -14.42 2.02
CA SER A 278 6.35 -13.84 2.00
C SER A 278 5.81 -13.61 3.42
N ALA A 279 5.07 -12.53 3.60
CA ALA A 279 4.31 -12.26 4.82
C ALA A 279 2.99 -13.03 4.86
N ASN A 280 2.50 -13.53 3.71
CA ASN A 280 1.16 -14.07 3.59
C ASN A 280 1.13 -15.60 3.57
N VAL A 281 0.13 -16.18 4.24
CA VAL A 281 -0.20 -17.61 4.20
C VAL A 281 -1.68 -17.79 3.88
N TYR A 282 -2.01 -18.78 3.07
CA TYR A 282 -3.38 -19.09 2.66
C TYR A 282 -3.64 -20.59 2.77
N PHE A 283 -4.72 -20.98 3.45
CA PHE A 283 -5.07 -22.39 3.52
C PHE A 283 -6.56 -22.63 3.71
N ILE A 284 -7.00 -23.84 3.34
CA ILE A 284 -8.30 -24.41 3.68
C ILE A 284 -8.11 -25.67 4.54
N PRO A 285 -8.93 -25.87 5.58
CA PRO A 285 -8.94 -27.13 6.30
C PRO A 285 -9.53 -28.25 5.42
N GLU A 286 -8.94 -29.44 5.46
CA GLU A 286 -9.48 -30.63 4.79
C GLU A 286 -10.87 -30.99 5.33
N ASP A 287 -11.04 -30.87 6.65
CA ASP A 287 -12.32 -30.96 7.35
C ASP A 287 -12.69 -29.60 7.95
N PRO A 288 -13.66 -28.88 7.36
CA PRO A 288 -14.07 -27.57 7.85
C PRO A 288 -14.98 -27.64 9.09
N GLU A 289 -15.31 -28.83 9.61
CA GLU A 289 -16.12 -28.94 10.83
C GLU A 289 -15.47 -28.19 12.00
N GLY A 290 -16.20 -27.20 12.55
CA GLY A 290 -15.72 -26.36 13.65
C GLY A 290 -14.86 -25.15 13.23
N TRP A 291 -14.70 -24.91 11.92
CA TRP A 291 -14.15 -23.67 11.38
C TRP A 291 -15.27 -22.71 10.99
N SER A 292 -15.10 -21.42 11.24
CA SER A 292 -16.00 -20.38 10.72
C SER A 292 -15.50 -19.92 9.36
N LEU A 293 -16.02 -20.52 8.29
CA LEU A 293 -15.67 -20.26 6.88
C LEU A 293 -16.93 -20.08 6.02
N GLU A 294 -17.94 -19.40 6.56
CA GLU A 294 -19.24 -19.23 5.90
C GLU A 294 -19.34 -17.94 5.07
N GLU A 295 -18.53 -16.94 5.38
CA GLU A 295 -18.48 -15.63 4.73
C GLU A 295 -17.04 -15.09 4.67
N THR A 296 -16.82 -14.09 3.82
CA THR A 296 -15.58 -13.34 3.78
C THR A 296 -15.58 -12.22 4.80
N ASP A 297 -14.39 -11.90 5.32
CA ASP A 297 -14.19 -10.66 6.05
C ASP A 297 -14.06 -9.50 5.06
N ALA A 298 -14.32 -8.28 5.52
CA ALA A 298 -13.93 -7.10 4.76
C ALA A 298 -12.40 -7.03 4.68
N VAL A 299 -11.88 -6.44 3.60
CA VAL A 299 -10.47 -6.47 3.15
C VAL A 299 -9.43 -6.10 4.23
N ASP A 300 -9.80 -5.30 5.22
CA ASP A 300 -8.93 -4.87 6.34
C ASP A 300 -9.54 -5.18 7.72
N THR A 301 -10.45 -6.15 7.77
CA THR A 301 -11.04 -6.64 9.02
C THR A 301 -10.35 -7.93 9.43
N TYR A 302 -9.68 -7.87 10.58
CA TYR A 302 -8.93 -8.99 11.13
C TYR A 302 -9.64 -9.61 12.34
N LEU A 303 -9.63 -10.94 12.39
CA LEU A 303 -10.20 -11.75 13.45
C LEU A 303 -9.10 -12.41 14.28
N THR A 304 -9.48 -12.86 15.47
CA THR A 304 -8.60 -13.70 16.28
C THR A 304 -8.60 -15.13 15.76
N ALA A 305 -7.46 -15.82 15.88
CA ALA A 305 -7.32 -17.24 15.52
C ALA A 305 -8.45 -18.14 16.09
N GLY A 306 -8.94 -17.81 17.28
CA GLY A 306 -10.00 -18.58 17.95
C GLY A 306 -11.38 -18.42 17.34
N VAL A 307 -11.64 -17.32 16.63
CA VAL A 307 -12.91 -17.07 15.93
C VAL A 307 -12.97 -17.89 14.65
N ILE A 308 -11.88 -17.92 13.87
CA ILE A 308 -11.84 -18.62 12.58
C ILE A 308 -11.64 -20.12 12.76
N GLY A 309 -10.55 -20.53 13.41
CA GLY A 309 -10.12 -21.95 13.46
C GLY A 309 -10.11 -22.56 14.86
N GLY A 310 -10.84 -21.95 15.80
CA GLY A 310 -11.03 -22.49 17.14
C GLY A 310 -9.72 -22.85 17.85
N LYS A 311 -9.64 -24.08 18.38
CA LYS A 311 -8.45 -24.57 19.08
C LYS A 311 -7.27 -24.82 18.14
N THR A 312 -7.53 -25.35 16.94
CA THR A 312 -6.49 -25.75 15.97
C THR A 312 -5.63 -24.56 15.57
N LEU A 313 -6.25 -23.49 15.10
CA LEU A 313 -5.52 -22.29 14.67
C LEU A 313 -4.84 -21.56 15.84
N LYS A 314 -5.46 -21.55 17.03
CA LYS A 314 -4.83 -21.01 18.25
C LYS A 314 -3.55 -21.74 18.64
N ILE A 315 -3.56 -23.08 18.55
CA ILE A 315 -2.39 -23.90 18.86
C ILE A 315 -1.31 -23.67 17.81
N ALA A 316 -1.65 -23.70 16.52
CA ALA A 316 -0.70 -23.48 15.43
C ALA A 316 -0.02 -22.10 15.54
N GLN A 317 -0.81 -21.04 15.75
CA GLN A 317 -0.27 -19.69 15.96
C GLN A 317 0.69 -19.63 17.15
N ARG A 318 0.32 -20.25 18.29
CA ARG A 318 1.17 -20.27 19.49
C ARG A 318 2.47 -21.01 19.21
N ASP A 319 2.40 -22.17 18.57
CA ASP A 319 3.56 -23.04 18.35
C ASP A 319 4.53 -22.41 17.34
N PHE A 320 4.00 -21.74 16.31
CA PHE A 320 4.80 -20.92 15.39
C PHE A 320 5.49 -19.75 16.11
N LYS A 321 4.75 -18.97 16.92
CA LYS A 321 5.31 -17.86 17.72
C LYS A 321 6.43 -18.33 18.64
N ASN A 322 6.25 -19.46 19.32
CA ASN A 322 7.27 -20.05 20.19
C ASN A 322 8.55 -20.45 19.43
N ALA A 323 8.42 -20.87 18.17
CA ALA A 323 9.55 -21.28 17.35
C ALA A 323 10.29 -20.09 16.71
N LYS A 324 9.55 -19.08 16.24
CA LYS A 324 10.12 -17.95 15.48
C LYS A 324 10.57 -16.79 16.36
N GLY A 325 9.96 -16.60 17.54
CA GLY A 325 10.19 -15.46 18.42
C GLY A 325 9.04 -14.46 18.38
N SER A 326 9.32 -13.18 18.65
CA SER A 326 8.32 -12.11 18.61
C SER A 326 7.77 -11.95 17.18
N CYS A 327 6.57 -12.46 16.92
CA CYS A 327 5.81 -12.17 15.71
C CYS A 327 4.32 -12.04 16.03
N PHE A 328 3.61 -11.30 15.20
CA PHE A 328 2.15 -11.22 15.22
C PHE A 328 1.58 -11.83 13.94
N ILE A 329 0.35 -12.35 14.03
CA ILE A 329 -0.36 -12.84 12.85
C ILE A 329 -1.76 -12.26 12.90
N GLN A 330 -2.11 -11.52 11.85
CA GLN A 330 -3.46 -11.06 11.57
C GLN A 330 -4.16 -12.12 10.74
N TRP A 331 -5.35 -12.56 11.17
CA TRP A 331 -6.12 -13.58 10.45
C TRP A 331 -7.37 -12.98 9.85
N GLN A 332 -7.77 -13.48 8.69
CA GLN A 332 -9.00 -13.12 8.00
C GLN A 332 -9.53 -14.31 7.20
N ARG A 333 -10.79 -14.23 6.80
CA ARG A 333 -11.49 -15.12 5.88
C ARG A 333 -11.51 -14.44 4.52
N MET A 334 -10.96 -15.09 3.51
CA MET A 334 -10.84 -14.56 2.15
C MET A 334 -11.48 -15.53 1.17
N LYS A 335 -12.21 -15.01 0.19
CA LYS A 335 -12.68 -15.83 -0.92
C LYS A 335 -11.54 -16.02 -1.91
N ILE A 336 -11.30 -17.27 -2.28
CA ILE A 336 -10.31 -17.67 -3.29
C ILE A 336 -11.01 -18.69 -4.19
N GLY A 337 -11.32 -18.30 -5.42
CA GLY A 337 -12.23 -18.99 -6.32
C GLY A 337 -13.59 -19.21 -5.68
N ASP A 338 -14.03 -20.47 -5.62
CA ASP A 338 -15.31 -20.86 -5.02
C ASP A 338 -15.20 -21.20 -3.52
N LYS A 339 -14.04 -21.00 -2.90
CA LYS A 339 -13.77 -21.40 -1.51
C LYS A 339 -13.60 -20.18 -0.61
N ILE A 340 -13.93 -20.35 0.66
CA ILE A 340 -13.56 -19.40 1.72
C ILE A 340 -12.37 -20.01 2.45
N ALA A 341 -11.23 -19.34 2.35
CA ALA A 341 -9.96 -19.75 2.92
C ALA A 341 -9.61 -18.92 4.15
N VAL A 342 -8.70 -19.46 4.96
CA VAL A 342 -8.03 -18.72 6.02
C VAL A 342 -6.82 -18.03 5.40
N SER A 343 -6.75 -16.71 5.56
CA SER A 343 -5.57 -15.90 5.21
C SER A 343 -4.92 -15.39 6.50
N GLY A 344 -3.59 -15.46 6.55
CA GLY A 344 -2.78 -14.94 7.64
C GLY A 344 -1.70 -14.00 7.12
N THR A 345 -1.54 -12.85 7.76
CA THR A 345 -0.44 -11.90 7.51
C THR A 345 0.50 -11.90 8.70
N ILE A 346 1.75 -12.32 8.48
CA ILE A 346 2.82 -12.40 9.47
C ILE A 346 3.49 -11.03 9.58
N LEU A 347 3.44 -10.44 10.76
CA LEU A 347 4.14 -9.19 11.09
C LEU A 347 5.36 -9.55 11.94
N LEU A 348 6.56 -9.26 11.41
CA LEU A 348 7.85 -9.59 12.01
C LEU A 348 8.49 -8.43 12.76
#